data_AF-A0AAU9AB30-F1
#
_entry.id   AF-A0AAU9AB30-F1
#
_cell.length_a   1.000
_cell.length_b   1.000
_cell.length_c   1.000
_cell.angle_alpha   90.00
_cell.angle_beta   90.00
_cell.angle_gamma   90.00
#
_symmetry.space_group_name_H-M   'P 1'
#
loop_
_entity.id
_entity.type
_entity.pdbx_description
1 polymer ?
#
loop_
_entity_poly.entity_id
_entity_poly.type
_entity_poly.pdbx_seq_one_letter_code
_entity_poly.pdbx_strand_id
1 'polypeptide(L)'
;MRLSTLLCAAALSLAATCVHATVPAHYVVFEMDAQGRAEPVFYTQVQLNDPQRDLRGRQPAERGIERVEYRVSRDGAKSAQVFEAQVPQFLRAEFAADPEHGDGRIELHRPVRDPHRAFVVRVPLDAADAIEFGGGAAKAAQRFDLRELAIRAAQLPLAASARGAMPLAAPLSGDAQASAVKAANSGNRLDILVLGDGYTSVEQTTFANHAATLKTALFNVSPYKDYQNFVNWQTGFVASSQSGADHPPYQAGCTGTSCCADTAARTDPRAGTFVNTALDATFCTSQIHRLLTTRSSKVMAAAAGFPDWDKILVTVNDPVYGGAGGSYATISAHSSAALIAIHEFGHSFHGLADEYDSPYPGFPACSDLGGSAPCEANVTNQTNASLVKWRSWFTPGLPIPTPAGTSGTGLFQGARYLSSGMYRPVDNTCLMRALGNSFCPVCRQEYVLKLYRGGFGSPAAGIDLIEPGTEAPSPATAVSYARGTTKRFSATLLQPSLGVVAVQWYLDGVAISGATAASYDFRQDAATPATRTLELRVTDQTAFVKAAMAGNLLQHSRTWTIRVGAAPVALAPNEAAPVARLAVSP
;
A
#
# COMPACT_ATOMS: atom_id res chain seq x y z
N MET A 1 11.50 62.35 2.62
CA MET A 1 11.48 62.05 4.06
C MET A 1 10.10 61.46 4.37
N ARG A 2 10.06 60.16 4.73
CA ARG A 2 8.96 59.38 5.37
C ARG A 2 7.68 59.14 4.54
N LEU A 3 7.48 57.91 4.09
CA LEU A 3 6.68 56.83 4.73
C LEU A 3 5.16 57.03 4.56
N SER A 4 4.53 56.19 3.74
CA SER A 4 3.11 55.85 3.84
C SER A 4 2.96 54.34 3.63
N THR A 5 2.78 53.68 4.77
CA THR A 5 2.38 52.29 5.05
C THR A 5 1.04 51.95 4.37
N LEU A 6 0.89 50.87 3.58
CA LEU A 6 0.70 49.44 3.95
C LEU A 6 -0.48 49.18 4.90
N LEU A 7 -1.54 48.53 4.41
CA LEU A 7 -1.90 47.11 4.68
C LEU A 7 -3.39 46.85 4.39
N CYS A 8 -3.66 46.16 3.27
CA CYS A 8 -4.90 45.44 3.02
C CYS A 8 -4.62 43.97 3.39
N ALA A 9 -5.14 43.50 4.53
CA ALA A 9 -4.90 42.14 5.01
C ALA A 9 -5.95 41.19 4.41
N ALA A 10 -5.51 40.38 3.45
CA ALA A 10 -6.19 39.14 3.09
C ALA A 10 -6.01 38.14 4.25
N ALA A 11 -7.10 37.78 4.91
CA ALA A 11 -7.12 36.73 5.91
C ALA A 11 -7.04 35.37 5.20
N LEU A 12 -5.83 34.93 4.87
CA LEU A 12 -5.56 33.52 4.57
C LEU A 12 -5.71 32.75 5.88
N SER A 13 -6.75 31.94 5.99
CA SER A 13 -6.87 30.92 7.02
C SER A 13 -5.76 29.88 6.81
N LEU A 14 -4.65 30.00 7.55
CA LEU A 14 -3.73 28.89 7.74
C LEU A 14 -4.46 27.82 8.56
N ALA A 15 -5.04 26.84 7.87
CA ALA A 15 -5.22 25.52 8.46
C ALA A 15 -3.82 24.98 8.73
N ALA A 16 -3.39 25.00 9.99
CA ALA A 16 -2.21 24.29 10.42
C ALA A 16 -2.50 22.79 10.27
N THR A 17 -2.22 22.25 9.09
CA THR A 17 -2.11 20.81 8.89
C THR A 17 -0.96 20.34 9.78
N CYS A 18 -1.26 19.57 10.82
CA CYS A 18 -0.26 18.80 11.54
C CYS A 18 0.30 17.73 10.58
N VAL A 19 1.22 18.15 9.71
CA VAL A 19 2.12 17.22 9.02
C VAL A 19 2.96 16.58 10.11
N HIS A 20 2.84 15.27 10.29
CA HIS A 20 3.76 14.53 11.17
C HIS A 20 5.17 14.83 10.67
N ALA A 21 6.02 15.39 11.55
CA ALA A 21 7.40 15.71 11.18
C ALA A 21 8.12 14.42 10.79
N THR A 22 8.76 14.42 9.63
CA THR A 22 9.52 13.26 9.16
C THR A 22 10.66 12.94 10.12
N VAL A 23 10.91 11.64 10.37
CA VAL A 23 11.95 11.18 11.28
C VAL A 23 13.14 10.68 10.47
N PRO A 24 14.37 11.13 10.78
CA PRO A 24 15.56 10.59 10.11
C PRO A 24 15.75 9.12 10.51
N ALA A 25 16.08 8.27 9.54
CA ALA A 25 16.22 6.84 9.73
C ALA A 25 17.39 6.23 8.96
N HIS A 26 17.92 5.13 9.48
CA HIS A 26 18.78 4.20 8.78
C HIS A 26 17.95 3.44 7.74
N TYR A 27 18.44 3.37 6.51
CA TYR A 27 17.90 2.53 5.44
C TYR A 27 18.98 1.56 4.98
N VAL A 28 18.78 0.27 5.24
CA VAL A 28 19.76 -0.78 4.93
C VAL A 28 19.13 -1.83 4.04
N VAL A 29 19.79 -2.16 2.93
CA VAL A 29 19.39 -3.27 2.06
C VAL A 29 20.31 -4.44 2.35
N PHE A 30 19.70 -5.61 2.55
CA PHE A 30 20.40 -6.87 2.74
C PHE A 30 20.10 -7.81 1.58
N GLU A 31 21.09 -8.60 1.15
CA GLU A 31 20.88 -9.82 0.37
C GLU A 31 20.92 -11.03 1.30
N MET A 32 20.06 -12.02 1.06
CA MET A 32 19.96 -13.25 1.85
C MET A 32 20.35 -14.47 1.02
N ASP A 33 21.32 -15.24 1.52
CA ASP A 33 21.73 -16.49 0.87
C ASP A 33 20.74 -17.65 1.12
N ALA A 34 21.02 -18.82 0.54
CA ALA A 34 20.17 -20.00 0.71
C ALA A 34 20.20 -20.58 2.14
N GLN A 35 21.27 -20.28 2.88
CA GLN A 35 21.48 -20.66 4.27
C GLN A 35 20.81 -19.67 5.23
N GLY A 36 20.17 -18.61 4.73
CA GLY A 36 19.47 -17.61 5.53
C GLY A 36 20.42 -16.63 6.22
N ARG A 37 21.66 -16.48 5.73
CA ARG A 37 22.57 -15.43 6.19
C ARG A 37 22.29 -14.16 5.38
N ALA A 38 22.15 -13.05 6.10
CA ALA A 38 21.98 -11.73 5.54
C ALA A 38 23.32 -11.00 5.42
N GLU A 39 23.56 -10.34 4.29
CA GLU A 39 24.73 -9.50 4.05
C GLU A 39 24.28 -8.08 3.65
N PRO A 40 24.77 -7.03 4.32
CA PRO A 40 24.41 -5.65 3.96
C PRO A 40 25.07 -5.29 2.63
N VAL A 41 24.27 -4.84 1.68
CA VAL A 41 24.74 -4.49 0.32
C VAL A 41 24.60 -3.00 0.00
N PHE A 42 23.76 -2.28 0.75
CA PHE A 42 23.55 -0.84 0.60
C PHE A 42 23.13 -0.19 1.92
N TYR A 43 23.56 1.06 2.13
CA TYR A 43 23.18 1.89 3.28
C TYR A 43 22.99 3.35 2.83
N THR A 44 21.94 4.00 3.32
CA THR A 44 21.81 5.46 3.33
C THR A 44 20.98 5.93 4.52
N GLN A 45 21.00 7.22 4.82
CA GLN A 45 20.01 7.84 5.70
C GLN A 45 18.83 8.38 4.87
N VAL A 46 17.63 8.24 5.41
CA VAL A 46 16.38 8.68 4.77
C VAL A 46 15.50 9.45 5.75
N GLN A 47 14.44 10.08 5.26
CA GLN A 47 13.40 10.70 6.09
C GLN A 47 12.14 9.84 5.97
N LEU A 48 11.61 9.36 7.09
CA LEU A 48 10.39 8.54 7.13
C LEU A 48 9.22 9.36 7.63
N ASN A 49 8.06 9.19 6.99
CA ASN A 49 6.80 9.73 7.48
C ASN A 49 6.24 8.89 8.64
N ASP A 50 6.51 7.59 8.64
CA ASP A 50 6.10 6.65 9.69
C ASP A 50 7.29 5.89 10.29
N PRO A 51 7.80 6.27 11.48
CA PRO A 51 8.91 5.59 12.13
C PRO A 51 8.55 4.19 12.67
N GLN A 52 7.28 3.80 12.64
CA GLN A 52 6.76 2.54 13.16
C GLN A 52 6.42 1.51 12.06
N ARG A 53 6.66 1.85 10.79
CA ARG A 53 6.33 1.03 9.61
C ARG A 53 6.84 -0.43 9.66
N ASP A 54 8.02 -0.66 10.21
CA ASP A 54 8.63 -2.00 10.28
C ASP A 54 8.29 -2.75 11.60
N LEU A 55 7.47 -2.17 12.48
CA LEU A 55 7.03 -2.85 13.69
C LEU A 55 6.25 -4.12 13.33
N ARG A 56 6.52 -5.19 14.08
CA ARG A 56 5.79 -6.45 13.92
C ARG A 56 4.31 -6.24 14.21
N GLY A 57 3.51 -6.23 13.15
CA GLY A 57 2.05 -6.30 13.21
C GLY A 57 1.53 -7.74 13.22
N ARG A 58 0.24 -7.91 13.52
CA ARG A 58 -0.47 -9.19 13.27
C ARG A 58 -0.79 -9.32 11.77
N GLN A 59 0.23 -9.48 10.94
CA GLN A 59 -0.01 -9.77 9.53
C GLN A 59 -0.23 -11.27 9.33
N PRO A 60 -1.25 -11.68 8.55
CA PRO A 60 -1.34 -13.06 8.08
C PRO A 60 -0.05 -13.43 7.35
N ALA A 61 0.36 -14.69 7.43
CA ALA A 61 1.45 -15.20 6.60
C ALA A 61 1.09 -15.00 5.12
N GLU A 62 1.90 -14.23 4.40
CA GLU A 62 1.78 -14.04 2.96
C GLU A 62 2.61 -15.12 2.27
N ARG A 63 1.97 -15.95 1.43
CA ARG A 63 2.68 -17.04 0.75
C ARG A 63 3.71 -16.48 -0.23
N GLY A 64 4.92 -17.01 -0.18
CA GLY A 64 6.05 -16.54 -0.99
C GLY A 64 6.85 -15.40 -0.35
N ILE A 65 6.46 -14.97 0.86
CA ILE A 65 7.22 -14.02 1.65
C ILE A 65 7.61 -14.68 2.98
N GLU A 66 8.92 -14.86 3.15
CA GLU A 66 9.54 -15.12 4.44
C GLU A 66 9.69 -13.79 5.21
N ARG A 67 9.88 -13.83 6.53
CA ARG A 67 10.11 -12.62 7.33
C ARG A 67 11.36 -12.75 8.17
N VAL A 68 12.23 -11.75 8.16
CA VAL A 68 13.31 -11.63 9.14
C VAL A 68 12.76 -10.91 10.35
N GLU A 69 12.74 -11.59 11.49
CA GLU A 69 12.48 -10.94 12.78
C GLU A 69 13.76 -10.29 13.29
N TYR A 70 13.68 -9.05 13.75
CA TYR A 70 14.81 -8.34 14.33
C TYR A 70 14.44 -7.49 15.54
N ARG A 71 15.42 -7.29 16.41
CA ARG A 71 15.34 -6.33 17.52
C ARG A 71 16.33 -5.22 17.30
N VAL A 72 15.97 -4.02 17.74
CA VAL A 72 16.86 -2.87 17.75
C VAL A 72 17.50 -2.72 19.12
N SER A 73 18.69 -2.14 19.18
CA SER A 73 19.36 -1.83 20.45
C SER A 73 20.04 -0.47 20.40
N ARG A 74 19.97 0.25 21.52
CA ARG A 74 20.61 1.56 21.73
C ARG A 74 21.34 1.56 23.04
N ASP A 75 22.60 2.02 23.05
CA ASP A 75 23.45 2.07 24.24
C ASP A 75 23.49 0.72 25.02
N GLY A 76 23.43 -0.40 24.30
CA GLY A 76 23.41 -1.75 24.85
C GLY A 76 22.05 -2.28 25.32
N ALA A 77 21.01 -1.44 25.41
CA ALA A 77 19.65 -1.86 25.75
C ALA A 77 18.88 -2.33 24.51
N LYS A 78 18.29 -3.54 24.56
CA LYS A 78 17.45 -4.09 23.47
C LYS A 78 16.00 -3.61 23.58
N SER A 79 15.35 -3.39 22.44
CA SER A 79 13.93 -3.09 22.38
C SER A 79 13.07 -4.26 22.87
N ALA A 80 11.99 -3.96 23.60
CA ALA A 80 10.96 -4.94 23.91
C ALA A 80 10.17 -5.34 22.65
N GLN A 81 9.98 -4.38 21.74
CA GLN A 81 9.31 -4.59 20.46
C GLN A 81 10.20 -5.38 19.50
N VAL A 82 9.56 -6.23 18.71
CA VAL A 82 10.16 -6.97 17.58
C VAL A 82 9.70 -6.29 16.30
N PHE A 83 10.60 -6.21 15.34
CA PHE A 83 10.37 -5.67 14.01
C PHE A 83 10.47 -6.81 12.99
N GLU A 84 9.88 -6.62 11.82
CA GLU A 84 9.88 -7.62 10.75
C GLU A 84 10.18 -6.98 9.39
N ALA A 85 11.05 -7.61 8.61
CA ALA A 85 11.29 -7.28 7.22
C ALA A 85 10.86 -8.41 6.29
N GLN A 86 10.17 -8.10 5.19
CA GLN A 86 9.73 -9.08 4.20
C GLN A 86 10.90 -9.53 3.31
N VAL A 87 11.08 -10.84 3.18
CA VAL A 87 12.07 -11.49 2.30
C VAL A 87 11.34 -12.32 1.25
N PRO A 88 11.47 -12.01 -0.05
CA PRO A 88 10.87 -12.84 -1.09
C PRO A 88 11.48 -14.25 -1.10
N GLN A 89 10.62 -15.23 -1.36
CA GLN A 89 11.00 -16.63 -1.60
C GLN A 89 10.78 -17.04 -3.05
N PHE A 90 9.63 -16.65 -3.61
CA PHE A 90 9.19 -17.12 -4.91
C PHE A 90 8.76 -15.96 -5.79
N LEU A 91 9.07 -16.09 -7.07
CA LEU A 91 8.52 -15.33 -8.15
C LEU A 91 7.29 -16.04 -8.70
N ARG A 92 6.33 -15.25 -9.13
CA ARG A 92 5.16 -15.72 -9.87
C ARG A 92 5.38 -15.46 -11.34
N ALA A 93 5.16 -16.51 -12.13
CA ALA A 93 5.39 -16.56 -13.57
C ALA A 93 4.06 -16.93 -14.22
N GLU A 94 3.15 -15.95 -14.24
CA GLU A 94 1.75 -16.10 -14.58
C GLU A 94 1.43 -15.14 -15.73
N PHE A 95 1.33 -15.67 -16.95
CA PHE A 95 1.26 -14.87 -18.18
C PHE A 95 0.00 -15.21 -18.97
N ALA A 96 -0.51 -14.27 -19.78
CA ALA A 96 -1.50 -14.62 -20.79
C ALA A 96 -0.91 -15.66 -21.75
N ALA A 97 -1.64 -16.74 -22.04
CA ALA A 97 -1.20 -17.75 -23.01
C ALA A 97 -1.07 -17.12 -24.41
N ASP A 98 -2.02 -16.28 -24.81
CA ASP A 98 -2.01 -15.50 -26.03
C ASP A 98 -2.28 -14.00 -25.74
N PRO A 99 -1.21 -13.23 -25.45
CA PRO A 99 -1.34 -11.81 -25.11
C PRO A 99 -1.79 -10.93 -26.27
N GLU A 100 -1.72 -11.43 -27.51
CA GLU A 100 -2.09 -10.70 -28.74
C GLU A 100 -3.55 -10.94 -29.14
N HIS A 101 -4.07 -12.16 -28.96
CA HIS A 101 -5.44 -12.52 -29.32
C HIS A 101 -6.40 -12.52 -28.12
N GLY A 102 -5.91 -12.14 -26.93
CA GLY A 102 -6.74 -11.80 -25.77
C GLY A 102 -7.39 -13.00 -25.08
N ASP A 103 -6.82 -14.20 -25.21
CA ASP A 103 -7.23 -15.29 -24.33
C ASP A 103 -6.76 -14.92 -22.91
N GLY A 104 -7.69 -14.60 -22.01
CA GLY A 104 -7.36 -14.26 -20.63
C GLY A 104 -6.72 -15.43 -19.85
N ARG A 105 -6.56 -16.60 -20.50
CA ARG A 105 -6.07 -17.82 -19.88
C ARG A 105 -4.62 -17.64 -19.46
N ILE A 106 -4.32 -18.01 -18.22
CA ILE A 106 -3.00 -17.90 -17.65
C ILE A 106 -2.19 -19.17 -17.97
N GLU A 107 -1.03 -19.01 -18.59
CA GLU A 107 0.02 -20.03 -18.68
C GLU A 107 0.75 -20.10 -17.35
N LEU A 108 0.89 -21.32 -16.82
CA LEU A 108 1.45 -21.56 -15.51
C LEU A 108 2.82 -22.16 -15.57
N HIS A 109 3.73 -21.53 -14.86
CA HIS A 109 5.03 -22.08 -14.59
C HIS A 109 5.14 -22.43 -13.10
N ARG A 110 5.96 -23.45 -12.81
CA ARG A 110 6.28 -23.93 -11.45
C ARG A 110 6.81 -22.79 -10.55
N PRO A 111 6.83 -22.95 -9.21
CA PRO A 111 7.24 -21.87 -8.33
C PRO A 111 8.71 -21.62 -8.56
N VAL A 112 9.00 -20.43 -9.05
CA VAL A 112 10.35 -20.02 -9.34
C VAL A 112 10.92 -19.46 -8.05
N ARG A 113 11.95 -20.12 -7.50
CA ARG A 113 12.66 -19.56 -6.36
C ARG A 113 13.30 -18.25 -6.80
N ASP A 114 13.04 -17.17 -6.05
CA ASP A 114 13.64 -15.88 -6.34
C ASP A 114 15.18 -16.00 -6.23
N PRO A 115 15.94 -15.79 -7.32
CA PRO A 115 17.39 -15.87 -7.28
C PRO A 115 18.02 -14.71 -6.52
N HIS A 116 17.28 -13.63 -6.28
CA HIS A 116 17.75 -12.41 -5.66
C HIS A 116 16.88 -12.10 -4.43
N ARG A 117 17.23 -12.68 -3.29
CA ARG A 117 16.45 -12.51 -2.06
C ARG A 117 16.93 -11.29 -1.27
N ALA A 118 16.46 -10.11 -1.64
CA ALA A 118 16.80 -8.88 -0.93
C ALA A 118 15.64 -8.37 -0.06
N PHE A 119 15.98 -7.69 1.02
CA PHE A 119 15.02 -7.05 1.92
C PHE A 119 15.58 -5.75 2.51
N VAL A 120 14.70 -4.93 3.07
CA VAL A 120 15.03 -3.61 3.60
C VAL A 120 14.73 -3.55 5.08
N VAL A 121 15.61 -2.88 5.83
CA VAL A 121 15.41 -2.49 7.23
C VAL A 121 15.41 -0.97 7.31
N ARG A 122 14.35 -0.40 7.90
CA ARG A 122 14.18 1.03 8.15
C ARG A 122 14.06 1.26 9.65
N VAL A 123 15.02 1.98 10.24
CA VAL A 123 15.08 2.17 11.70
C VAL A 123 15.39 3.62 12.01
N PRO A 124 14.57 4.34 12.80
CA PRO A 124 14.86 5.71 13.22
C PRO A 124 16.26 5.84 13.83
N LEU A 125 16.99 6.90 13.48
CA LEU A 125 18.36 7.13 13.98
C LEU A 125 18.40 7.28 15.51
N ASP A 126 17.32 7.78 16.10
CA ASP A 126 17.19 7.94 17.53
C ASP A 126 16.74 6.66 18.25
N ALA A 127 16.33 5.62 17.52
CA ALA A 127 15.85 4.37 18.10
C ALA A 127 16.95 3.32 18.28
N ALA A 128 18.03 3.35 17.49
CA ALA A 128 18.97 2.23 17.44
C ALA A 128 20.40 2.59 17.01
N ASP A 129 21.37 1.93 17.64
CA ASP A 129 22.77 1.86 17.21
C ASP A 129 23.11 0.54 16.53
N ALA A 130 22.33 -0.51 16.80
CA ALA A 130 22.53 -1.83 16.23
C ALA A 130 21.22 -2.59 16.08
N ILE A 131 21.18 -3.51 15.13
CA ILE A 131 20.10 -4.47 14.92
C ILE A 131 20.61 -5.89 15.12
N GLU A 132 19.72 -6.76 15.59
CA GLU A 132 20.01 -8.18 15.77
C GLU A 132 18.88 -9.01 15.18
N PHE A 133 19.23 -9.79 14.16
CA PHE A 133 18.34 -10.76 13.54
C PHE A 133 18.25 -12.00 14.42
N GLY A 134 17.04 -12.52 14.59
CA GLY A 134 16.81 -13.72 15.37
C GLY A 134 15.37 -14.18 15.23
N GLY A 135 15.13 -15.10 14.31
CA GLY A 135 13.81 -15.65 14.02
C GLY A 135 13.38 -15.52 12.56
N GLY A 136 12.40 -16.34 12.17
CA GLY A 136 11.85 -16.36 10.81
C GLY A 136 12.86 -16.85 9.76
N ALA A 137 13.09 -16.03 8.72
CA ALA A 137 13.97 -16.30 7.58
C ALA A 137 15.46 -16.39 7.96
N ALA A 138 15.86 -15.63 8.99
CA ALA A 138 17.21 -15.64 9.52
C ALA A 138 17.42 -16.92 10.33
N LYS A 139 18.18 -17.87 9.77
CA LYS A 139 18.42 -19.19 10.38
C LYS A 139 19.45 -19.16 11.52
N ALA A 140 20.20 -18.06 11.66
CA ALA A 140 21.17 -17.84 12.71
C ALA A 140 21.10 -16.38 13.19
N ALA A 141 21.50 -16.15 14.44
CA ALA A 141 21.57 -14.79 14.98
C ALA A 141 22.69 -14.00 14.29
N GLN A 142 22.36 -12.81 13.78
CA GLN A 142 23.34 -11.89 13.18
C GLN A 142 23.14 -10.49 13.75
N ARG A 143 24.22 -9.88 14.25
CA ARG A 143 24.20 -8.53 14.79
C ARG A 143 24.93 -7.59 13.82
N PHE A 144 24.34 -6.44 13.55
CA PHE A 144 24.90 -5.40 12.70
C PHE A 144 24.95 -4.08 13.47
N ASP A 145 26.11 -3.44 13.49
CA ASP A 145 26.30 -2.09 14.03
C ASP A 145 25.94 -1.07 12.94
N LEU A 146 24.90 -0.27 13.18
CA LEU A 146 24.38 0.69 12.21
C LEU A 146 25.32 1.90 12.05
N ARG A 147 26.09 2.25 13.10
CA ARG A 147 27.09 3.32 13.03
C ARG A 147 28.28 2.89 12.18
N GLU A 148 28.76 1.66 12.36
CA GLU A 148 29.82 1.10 11.51
C GLU A 148 29.37 1.00 10.05
N LEU A 149 28.15 0.52 9.81
CA LEU A 149 27.57 0.48 8.46
C LEU A 149 27.49 1.87 7.83
N ALA A 150 27.10 2.89 8.61
CA ALA A 150 27.07 4.27 8.14
C ALA A 150 28.47 4.77 7.74
N ILE A 151 29.50 4.48 8.54
CA ILE A 151 30.89 4.86 8.27
C ILE A 151 31.41 4.17 7.01
N ARG A 152 31.11 2.87 6.85
CA ARG A 152 31.58 2.05 5.72
C ARG A 152 30.63 2.05 4.53
N ALA A 153 29.59 2.89 4.51
CA ALA A 153 28.53 2.84 3.50
C ALA A 153 29.07 2.91 2.06
N ALA A 154 30.13 3.69 1.81
CA ALA A 154 30.76 3.82 0.50
C ALA A 154 31.50 2.56 0.02
N GLN A 155 31.78 1.60 0.92
CA GLN A 155 32.46 0.34 0.63
C GLN A 155 31.48 -0.81 0.37
N LEU A 156 30.18 -0.59 0.58
CA LEU A 156 29.16 -1.63 0.36
C LEU A 156 29.00 -1.92 -1.15
N PRO A 157 28.71 -3.18 -1.52
CA PRO A 157 28.64 -3.63 -2.92
C PRO A 157 27.85 -2.74 -3.88
N LEU A 158 26.73 -2.16 -3.44
CA LEU A 158 25.85 -1.34 -4.28
C LEU A 158 26.04 0.17 -4.10
N ALA A 159 27.03 0.62 -3.32
CA ALA A 159 27.19 2.04 -3.01
C ALA A 159 27.41 2.90 -4.28
N ALA A 160 28.17 2.39 -5.26
CA ALA A 160 28.46 3.10 -6.50
C ALA A 160 27.28 3.07 -7.48
N SER A 161 26.67 1.90 -7.70
CA SER A 161 25.55 1.73 -8.62
C SER A 161 24.30 2.46 -8.14
N ALA A 162 24.01 2.45 -6.83
CA ALA A 162 22.87 3.17 -6.26
C ALA A 162 23.00 4.69 -6.38
N ARG A 163 24.21 5.27 -6.30
CA ARG A 163 24.41 6.72 -6.49
C ARG A 163 24.05 7.20 -7.90
N GLY A 164 24.31 6.38 -8.92
CA GLY A 164 23.91 6.67 -10.30
C GLY A 164 22.46 6.33 -10.62
N ALA A 165 21.88 5.39 -9.85
CA ALA A 165 20.52 4.88 -10.03
C ALA A 165 19.49 5.51 -9.08
N MET A 166 19.88 6.39 -8.16
CA MET A 166 18.93 7.08 -7.30
C MET A 166 18.06 8.00 -8.15
N PRO A 167 16.72 7.93 -7.99
CA PRO A 167 15.83 8.80 -8.73
C PRO A 167 16.22 10.26 -8.51
N LEU A 168 16.53 10.97 -9.59
CA LEU A 168 16.68 12.42 -9.54
C LEU A 168 15.33 12.98 -9.07
N ALA A 169 15.32 13.69 -7.94
CA ALA A 169 14.18 14.50 -7.56
C ALA A 169 13.96 15.54 -8.67
N ALA A 170 13.04 15.26 -9.59
CA ALA A 170 12.71 16.18 -10.66
C ALA A 170 12.12 17.47 -10.06
N PRO A 171 12.40 18.66 -10.64
CA PRO A 171 11.65 19.86 -10.29
C PRO A 171 10.18 19.62 -10.58
N LEU A 172 9.35 19.76 -9.55
CA LEU A 172 7.93 19.47 -9.56
C LEU A 172 7.23 20.35 -10.62
N SER A 173 6.57 19.73 -11.60
CA SER A 173 5.57 20.42 -12.44
C SER A 173 4.31 20.74 -11.61
N GLY A 174 3.39 21.58 -12.11
CA GLY A 174 2.21 22.03 -11.36
C GLY A 174 1.33 20.92 -10.79
N ASP A 175 1.20 19.79 -11.50
CA ASP A 175 0.49 18.59 -11.00
C ASP A 175 1.28 17.83 -9.93
N ALA A 176 2.61 17.96 -9.92
CA ALA A 176 3.47 17.40 -8.90
C ALA A 176 3.43 18.22 -7.60
N GLN A 177 2.93 19.46 -7.61
CA GLN A 177 2.61 20.22 -6.40
C GLN A 177 1.32 19.70 -5.75
N ALA A 178 0.31 19.30 -6.54
CA ALA A 178 -0.84 18.54 -6.06
C ALA A 178 -0.46 17.10 -5.61
N SER A 179 0.55 16.50 -6.25
CA SER A 179 1.14 15.22 -5.83
C SER A 179 2.03 15.33 -4.58
N ALA A 180 2.68 16.47 -4.34
CA ALA A 180 3.41 16.77 -3.11
C ALA A 180 2.45 17.00 -1.94
N VAL A 181 1.25 17.55 -2.23
CA VAL A 181 0.13 17.62 -1.26
C VAL A 181 -0.50 16.23 -1.02
N LYS A 182 -0.37 15.26 -1.94
CA LYS A 182 -0.79 13.85 -1.72
C LYS A 182 0.29 12.99 -1.04
N ALA A 183 1.57 13.26 -1.31
CA ALA A 183 2.70 12.72 -0.54
C ALA A 183 2.70 13.20 0.92
N ALA A 184 1.88 14.20 1.27
CA ALA A 184 1.76 14.75 2.62
C ALA A 184 0.98 13.86 3.61
N ASN A 185 0.48 12.67 3.22
CA ASN A 185 -0.28 11.79 4.11
C ASN A 185 0.00 10.28 3.92
N SER A 186 1.27 9.89 3.74
CA SER A 186 1.67 8.46 3.76
C SER A 186 1.20 7.72 5.01
N GLY A 187 1.04 8.42 6.14
CA GLY A 187 0.46 7.86 7.37
C GLY A 187 -1.04 7.53 7.27
N ASN A 188 -1.70 7.79 6.15
CA ASN A 188 -3.11 7.46 5.92
C ASN A 188 -3.42 7.05 4.47
N ARG A 189 -2.43 6.54 3.72
CA ARG A 189 -2.55 6.16 2.31
C ARG A 189 -1.72 4.92 2.02
N LEU A 190 -2.08 4.21 0.95
CA LEU A 190 -1.22 3.20 0.34
C LEU A 190 -0.23 3.88 -0.63
N ASP A 191 1.06 3.77 -0.38
CA ASP A 191 2.13 4.31 -1.22
C ASP A 191 2.64 3.27 -2.24
N ILE A 192 2.27 3.47 -3.51
CA ILE A 192 2.78 2.70 -4.65
C ILE A 192 3.90 3.47 -5.33
N LEU A 193 5.10 2.89 -5.36
CA LEU A 193 6.26 3.38 -6.08
C LEU A 193 6.42 2.64 -7.41
N VAL A 194 6.54 3.38 -8.51
CA VAL A 194 6.90 2.84 -9.82
C VAL A 194 8.32 3.25 -10.19
N LEU A 195 9.20 2.25 -10.36
CA LEU A 195 10.56 2.45 -10.85
C LEU A 195 10.67 2.06 -12.33
N GLY A 196 11.60 2.67 -13.05
CA GLY A 196 11.93 2.32 -14.44
C GLY A 196 13.24 1.53 -14.51
N ASP A 197 13.33 0.57 -15.43
CA ASP A 197 14.61 -0.02 -15.85
C ASP A 197 14.72 -0.08 -17.38
N GLY A 198 15.94 -0.08 -17.90
CA GLY A 198 16.18 -0.06 -19.36
C GLY A 198 15.82 1.26 -20.04
N TYR A 199 15.61 2.35 -19.29
CA TYR A 199 15.41 3.68 -19.84
C TYR A 199 16.70 4.49 -19.67
N THR A 200 17.33 4.89 -20.75
CA THR A 200 18.46 5.83 -20.71
C THR A 200 18.03 7.22 -20.27
N SER A 201 18.98 8.08 -19.88
CA SER A 201 18.67 9.45 -19.43
C SER A 201 17.83 10.26 -20.43
N VAL A 202 17.94 9.99 -21.74
CA VAL A 202 17.16 10.67 -22.78
C VAL A 202 15.73 10.10 -22.95
N GLU A 203 15.47 8.92 -22.39
CA GLU A 203 14.17 8.23 -22.42
C GLU A 203 13.32 8.48 -21.17
N GLN A 204 13.66 9.50 -20.35
CA GLN A 204 12.90 9.87 -19.16
C GLN A 204 11.41 10.14 -19.47
N THR A 205 11.12 10.82 -20.59
CA THR A 205 9.73 11.05 -21.03
C THR A 205 9.03 9.75 -21.41
N THR A 206 9.74 8.80 -22.02
CA THR A 206 9.21 7.47 -22.36
C THR A 206 8.82 6.71 -21.09
N PHE A 207 9.68 6.71 -20.07
CA PHE A 207 9.35 6.15 -18.75
C PHE A 207 8.11 6.79 -18.15
N ALA A 208 8.03 8.13 -18.15
CA ALA A 208 6.89 8.85 -17.60
C ALA A 208 5.57 8.45 -18.30
N ASN A 209 5.60 8.27 -19.61
CA ASN A 209 4.44 7.80 -20.39
C ASN A 209 4.06 6.36 -20.04
N HIS A 210 5.03 5.43 -19.96
CA HIS A 210 4.75 4.05 -19.58
C HIS A 210 4.20 3.94 -18.14
N ALA A 211 4.74 4.72 -17.20
CA ALA A 211 4.23 4.80 -15.83
C ALA A 211 2.80 5.37 -15.79
N ALA A 212 2.48 6.37 -16.63
CA ALA A 212 1.12 6.92 -16.74
C ALA A 212 0.13 5.92 -17.35
N THR A 213 0.55 5.14 -18.36
CA THR A 213 -0.23 4.03 -18.92
C THR A 213 -0.51 2.96 -17.88
N LEU A 214 0.50 2.56 -17.10
CA LEU A 214 0.33 1.59 -16.01
C LEU A 214 -0.63 2.11 -14.94
N LYS A 215 -0.50 3.38 -14.53
CA LYS A 215 -1.42 4.03 -13.60
C LYS A 215 -2.86 3.96 -14.12
N THR A 216 -3.05 4.30 -15.39
CA THR A 216 -4.38 4.29 -16.03
C THR A 216 -4.96 2.87 -16.08
N ALA A 217 -4.15 1.87 -16.45
CA ALA A 217 -4.57 0.48 -16.47
C ALA A 217 -5.02 -0.01 -15.08
N LEU A 218 -4.23 0.26 -14.03
CA LEU A 218 -4.56 -0.10 -12.65
C LEU A 218 -5.87 0.57 -12.20
N PHE A 219 -5.97 1.90 -12.33
CA PHE A 219 -7.13 2.67 -11.87
C PHE A 219 -8.34 2.62 -12.82
N ASN A 220 -8.29 1.82 -13.89
CA ASN A 220 -9.47 1.45 -14.67
C ASN A 220 -10.16 0.19 -14.14
N VAL A 221 -9.53 -0.55 -13.22
CA VAL A 221 -10.10 -1.76 -12.61
C VAL A 221 -10.77 -1.42 -11.28
N SER A 222 -12.03 -1.82 -11.10
CA SER A 222 -12.68 -1.78 -9.78
C SER A 222 -12.18 -2.94 -8.91
N PRO A 223 -11.78 -2.70 -7.65
CA PRO A 223 -12.11 -1.52 -6.84
C PRO A 223 -11.02 -0.42 -6.80
N TYR A 224 -9.91 -0.56 -7.53
CA TYR A 224 -8.80 0.40 -7.50
C TYR A 224 -9.25 1.78 -7.97
N LYS A 225 -10.01 1.81 -9.08
CA LYS A 225 -10.68 3.00 -9.57
C LYS A 225 -11.43 3.74 -8.46
N ASP A 226 -12.22 2.98 -7.71
CA ASP A 226 -13.17 3.52 -6.74
C ASP A 226 -12.47 4.12 -5.51
N TYR A 227 -11.34 3.55 -5.10
CA TYR A 227 -10.53 4.00 -3.96
C TYR A 227 -9.23 4.70 -4.40
N GLN A 228 -9.17 5.26 -5.61
CA GLN A 228 -7.95 5.91 -6.11
C GLN A 228 -7.41 6.99 -5.17
N ASN A 229 -8.27 7.67 -4.42
CA ASN A 229 -7.87 8.69 -3.44
C ASN A 229 -7.30 8.14 -2.13
N PHE A 230 -7.33 6.82 -1.92
CA PHE A 230 -6.66 6.09 -0.83
C PHE A 230 -5.22 5.72 -1.18
N VAL A 231 -4.79 6.02 -2.42
CA VAL A 231 -3.49 5.60 -2.95
C VAL A 231 -2.65 6.82 -3.34
N ASN A 232 -1.40 6.81 -2.90
CA ASN A 232 -0.34 7.66 -3.42
C ASN A 232 0.38 6.91 -4.55
N TRP A 233 0.49 7.56 -5.71
CA TRP A 233 1.19 7.04 -6.87
C TRP A 233 2.44 7.87 -7.12
N GLN A 234 3.61 7.26 -6.91
CA GLN A 234 4.90 7.92 -7.04
C GLN A 234 5.72 7.24 -8.14
N THR A 235 6.53 8.02 -8.86
CA THR A 235 7.40 7.50 -9.94
C THR A 235 8.84 7.88 -9.65
N GLY A 236 9.74 6.89 -9.64
CA GLY A 236 11.18 7.09 -9.54
C GLY A 236 11.86 6.72 -10.84
N PHE A 237 12.33 7.72 -11.58
CA PHE A 237 13.11 7.48 -12.80
C PHE A 237 14.54 7.07 -12.45
N VAL A 238 14.95 5.90 -12.92
CA VAL A 238 16.30 5.37 -12.73
C VAL A 238 16.96 5.26 -14.11
N ALA A 239 18.01 6.06 -14.33
CA ALA A 239 18.69 6.08 -15.63
C ALA A 239 19.55 4.82 -15.82
N SER A 240 19.24 4.05 -16.86
CA SER A 240 20.05 2.94 -17.35
C SER A 240 21.14 3.42 -18.31
N SER A 241 22.26 2.70 -18.39
CA SER A 241 23.31 3.04 -19.36
C SER A 241 22.96 2.65 -20.79
N GLN A 242 22.11 1.63 -20.96
CA GLN A 242 21.61 1.15 -22.24
C GLN A 242 20.10 0.94 -22.16
N SER A 243 19.44 1.01 -23.32
CA SER A 243 18.00 0.83 -23.45
C SER A 243 17.64 -0.65 -23.62
N GLY A 244 16.53 -1.11 -23.04
CA GLY A 244 16.03 -2.48 -23.16
C GLY A 244 16.25 -3.36 -21.94
N ALA A 245 16.25 -4.68 -22.15
CA ALA A 245 16.57 -5.71 -21.17
C ALA A 245 17.46 -6.79 -21.79
N ASP A 246 18.02 -7.67 -20.97
CA ASP A 246 18.72 -8.86 -21.46
C ASP A 246 17.72 -9.87 -22.05
N HIS A 247 18.05 -10.41 -23.22
CA HIS A 247 17.32 -11.46 -23.93
C HIS A 247 18.23 -12.67 -24.21
N PRO A 248 18.38 -13.59 -23.25
CA PRO A 248 19.18 -14.80 -23.46
C PRO A 248 18.67 -15.62 -24.66
N PRO A 249 19.54 -15.99 -25.63
CA PRO A 249 19.11 -16.71 -26.82
C PRO A 249 18.75 -18.16 -26.51
N TYR A 250 17.87 -18.75 -27.32
CA TYR A 250 17.51 -20.16 -27.17
C TYR A 250 18.72 -21.09 -27.31
N GLN A 251 18.91 -21.95 -26.32
CA GLN A 251 19.86 -23.06 -26.36
C GLN A 251 19.25 -24.28 -25.66
N ALA A 252 19.10 -25.38 -26.39
CA ALA A 252 18.57 -26.62 -25.84
C ALA A 252 19.42 -27.10 -24.64
N GLY A 253 18.75 -27.45 -23.54
CA GLY A 253 19.41 -27.94 -22.32
C GLY A 253 20.16 -26.87 -21.52
N CYS A 254 19.93 -25.57 -21.79
CA CYS A 254 20.53 -24.49 -21.01
C CYS A 254 20.14 -24.59 -19.51
N THR A 255 21.13 -24.39 -18.64
CA THR A 255 20.93 -24.28 -17.18
C THR A 255 21.53 -22.98 -16.60
N GLY A 256 22.18 -22.17 -17.43
CA GLY A 256 22.81 -20.91 -17.03
C GLY A 256 21.94 -19.69 -17.37
N THR A 257 22.43 -18.50 -17.06
CA THR A 257 21.69 -17.23 -17.29
C THR A 257 21.98 -16.58 -18.64
N SER A 258 23.01 -17.04 -19.37
CA SER A 258 23.40 -16.50 -20.68
C SER A 258 22.66 -17.12 -21.86
N CYS A 259 21.74 -18.05 -21.60
CA CYS A 259 20.92 -18.72 -22.61
C CYS A 259 19.55 -19.08 -22.04
N CYS A 260 18.65 -19.53 -22.92
CA CYS A 260 17.28 -19.90 -22.58
C CYS A 260 16.94 -21.30 -23.10
N ALA A 261 16.50 -22.21 -22.22
CA ALA A 261 16.08 -23.56 -22.61
C ALA A 261 14.62 -23.61 -23.09
N ASP A 262 13.84 -22.56 -22.85
CA ASP A 262 12.45 -22.45 -23.29
C ASP A 262 12.38 -22.31 -24.81
N THR A 263 11.66 -23.21 -25.47
CA THR A 263 11.49 -23.17 -26.93
C THR A 263 10.78 -21.91 -27.42
N ALA A 264 9.99 -21.23 -26.58
CA ALA A 264 9.37 -19.95 -26.92
C ALA A 264 10.41 -18.85 -27.20
N ALA A 265 11.62 -18.93 -26.61
CA ALA A 265 12.70 -17.99 -26.87
C ALA A 265 13.27 -18.07 -28.30
N ARG A 266 12.95 -19.12 -29.08
CA ARG A 266 13.37 -19.21 -30.50
C ARG A 266 12.78 -18.12 -31.36
N THR A 267 11.62 -17.60 -31.00
CA THR A 267 10.90 -16.56 -31.73
C THR A 267 11.05 -15.19 -31.09
N ASP A 268 11.92 -15.05 -30.08
CA ASP A 268 12.21 -13.76 -29.47
C ASP A 268 12.94 -12.85 -30.48
N PRO A 269 12.35 -11.68 -30.86
CA PRO A 269 12.95 -10.79 -31.83
C PRO A 269 14.24 -10.11 -31.32
N ARG A 270 14.51 -10.18 -30.01
CA ARG A 270 15.68 -9.58 -29.35
C ARG A 270 16.69 -10.62 -28.87
N ALA A 271 16.49 -11.92 -29.15
CA ALA A 271 17.38 -13.00 -28.73
C ALA A 271 18.87 -12.70 -28.97
N GLY A 272 19.69 -12.91 -27.94
CA GLY A 272 21.13 -12.63 -27.96
C GLY A 272 21.52 -11.22 -27.55
N THR A 273 20.55 -10.34 -27.26
CA THR A 273 20.81 -8.98 -26.77
C THR A 273 21.14 -9.00 -25.29
N PHE A 274 22.25 -8.38 -24.89
CA PHE A 274 22.61 -8.14 -23.49
C PHE A 274 22.97 -6.66 -23.32
N VAL A 275 22.38 -6.00 -22.35
CA VAL A 275 22.45 -4.55 -22.13
C VAL A 275 22.69 -4.24 -20.67
N ASN A 276 23.50 -3.21 -20.41
CA ASN A 276 23.76 -2.75 -19.06
C ASN A 276 22.66 -1.79 -18.59
N THR A 277 21.69 -2.35 -17.87
CA THR A 277 20.55 -1.64 -17.28
C THR A 277 20.80 -1.30 -15.81
N ALA A 278 20.02 -0.38 -15.27
CA ALA A 278 20.25 0.10 -13.91
C ALA A 278 19.86 -0.93 -12.85
N LEU A 279 18.81 -1.72 -13.10
CA LEU A 279 18.25 -2.71 -12.17
C LEU A 279 18.47 -4.16 -12.62
N ASP A 280 19.30 -4.39 -13.65
CA ASP A 280 19.63 -5.71 -14.21
C ASP A 280 18.39 -6.48 -14.72
N ALA A 281 17.50 -5.82 -15.46
CA ALA A 281 16.37 -6.48 -16.11
C ALA A 281 16.81 -7.58 -17.10
N THR A 282 16.26 -8.78 -16.94
CA THR A 282 16.53 -9.94 -17.82
C THR A 282 15.29 -10.80 -18.03
N PHE A 283 15.08 -11.25 -19.26
CA PHE A 283 14.13 -12.30 -19.63
C PHE A 283 14.74 -13.68 -19.39
N CYS A 284 13.92 -14.72 -19.52
CA CYS A 284 14.34 -16.10 -19.34
C CYS A 284 14.88 -16.46 -17.94
N THR A 285 14.41 -15.75 -16.91
CA THR A 285 14.69 -16.19 -15.53
C THR A 285 14.13 -17.59 -15.32
N SER A 286 14.94 -18.45 -14.67
CA SER A 286 14.62 -19.86 -14.46
C SER A 286 14.22 -20.63 -15.72
N GLN A 287 14.78 -20.25 -16.87
CA GLN A 287 14.53 -20.90 -18.16
C GLN A 287 13.07 -20.79 -18.62
N ILE A 288 12.38 -19.71 -18.26
CA ILE A 288 11.02 -19.40 -18.71
C ILE A 288 11.09 -18.12 -19.51
N HIS A 289 10.91 -18.20 -20.84
CA HIS A 289 11.22 -17.10 -21.76
C HIS A 289 10.65 -15.76 -21.31
N ARG A 290 9.35 -15.72 -20.98
CA ARG A 290 8.60 -14.50 -20.62
C ARG A 290 8.76 -14.06 -19.17
N LEU A 291 9.49 -14.81 -18.35
CA LEU A 291 9.76 -14.43 -16.97
C LEU A 291 10.83 -13.33 -16.94
N LEU A 292 10.35 -12.10 -16.89
CA LEU A 292 11.13 -10.87 -16.84
C LEU A 292 11.29 -10.42 -15.39
N THR A 293 12.53 -10.33 -14.94
CA THR A 293 12.86 -9.97 -13.55
C THR A 293 13.96 -8.93 -13.51
N THR A 294 14.06 -8.23 -12.38
CA THR A 294 15.18 -7.34 -12.03
C THR A 294 15.92 -7.85 -10.80
N ARG A 295 17.10 -7.30 -10.51
CA ARG A 295 17.82 -7.58 -9.27
C ARG A 295 17.18 -6.82 -8.10
N SER A 296 16.52 -7.57 -7.21
CA SER A 296 15.77 -7.01 -6.08
C SER A 296 16.59 -6.06 -5.19
N SER A 297 17.87 -6.34 -4.92
CA SER A 297 18.70 -5.46 -4.09
C SER A 297 18.96 -4.09 -4.73
N LYS A 298 19.09 -4.03 -6.07
CA LYS A 298 19.19 -2.77 -6.81
C LYS A 298 17.86 -2.00 -6.80
N VAL A 299 16.74 -2.71 -6.99
CA VAL A 299 15.38 -2.13 -6.87
C VAL A 299 15.21 -1.50 -5.48
N MET A 300 15.52 -2.24 -4.42
CA MET A 300 15.40 -1.77 -3.03
C MET A 300 16.36 -0.63 -2.71
N ALA A 301 17.57 -0.61 -3.28
CA ALA A 301 18.49 0.50 -3.11
C ALA A 301 18.01 1.77 -3.83
N ALA A 302 17.49 1.66 -5.05
CA ALA A 302 16.88 2.79 -5.78
C ALA A 302 15.64 3.33 -5.06
N ALA A 303 14.84 2.43 -4.47
CA ALA A 303 13.65 2.79 -3.70
C ALA A 303 13.94 3.58 -2.41
N ALA A 304 15.20 3.67 -1.97
CA ALA A 304 15.60 4.52 -0.85
C ALA A 304 15.31 6.01 -1.07
N GLY A 305 15.18 6.45 -2.33
CA GLY A 305 14.75 7.82 -2.66
C GLY A 305 13.28 8.10 -2.31
N PHE A 306 12.48 7.06 -2.07
CA PHE A 306 11.05 7.13 -1.73
C PHE A 306 10.74 6.21 -0.55
N PRO A 307 11.38 6.42 0.60
CA PRO A 307 11.53 5.42 1.67
C PRO A 307 10.22 5.01 2.35
N ASP A 308 9.11 5.68 2.09
CA ASP A 308 7.76 5.36 2.58
C ASP A 308 6.96 4.46 1.62
N TRP A 309 7.58 3.85 0.60
CA TRP A 309 6.87 2.89 -0.27
C TRP A 309 6.30 1.70 0.51
N ASP A 310 5.08 1.29 0.16
CA ASP A 310 4.42 0.04 0.58
C ASP A 310 4.55 -1.05 -0.48
N LYS A 311 4.38 -0.67 -1.75
CA LYS A 311 4.43 -1.57 -2.91
C LYS A 311 5.28 -0.97 -4.01
N ILE A 312 6.10 -1.80 -4.63
CA ILE A 312 6.94 -1.41 -5.76
C ILE A 312 6.44 -2.11 -7.02
N LEU A 313 6.34 -1.35 -8.11
CA LEU A 313 6.19 -1.85 -9.46
C LEU A 313 7.41 -1.40 -10.26
N VAL A 314 7.97 -2.27 -11.09
CA VAL A 314 9.05 -1.94 -12.01
C VAL A 314 8.53 -2.07 -13.43
N THR A 315 8.59 -0.99 -14.20
CA THR A 315 8.38 -1.05 -15.66
C THR A 315 9.74 -1.10 -16.36
N VAL A 316 9.89 -2.02 -17.29
CA VAL A 316 11.11 -2.22 -18.08
C VAL A 316 10.85 -1.73 -19.50
N ASN A 317 11.78 -0.97 -20.08
CA ASN A 317 11.69 -0.42 -21.44
C ASN A 317 11.87 -1.49 -22.53
N ASP A 318 11.01 -2.50 -22.53
CA ASP A 318 11.04 -3.59 -23.49
C ASP A 318 9.64 -3.84 -24.06
N PRO A 319 9.48 -3.96 -25.38
CA PRO A 319 8.20 -4.25 -26.00
C PRO A 319 7.85 -5.74 -25.98
N VAL A 320 8.77 -6.66 -25.68
CA VAL A 320 8.45 -8.10 -25.61
C VAL A 320 7.59 -8.36 -24.38
N TYR A 321 6.48 -9.07 -24.57
CA TYR A 321 5.56 -9.38 -23.47
C TYR A 321 6.22 -10.29 -22.44
N GLY A 322 6.29 -9.79 -21.21
CA GLY A 322 6.77 -10.54 -20.05
C GLY A 322 6.63 -9.73 -18.77
N GLY A 323 6.82 -10.44 -17.66
CA GLY A 323 6.78 -9.87 -16.33
C GLY A 323 7.08 -10.91 -15.25
N ALA A 324 6.88 -10.50 -14.00
CA ALA A 324 6.93 -11.36 -12.83
C ALA A 324 6.13 -10.72 -11.69
N GLY A 325 5.49 -11.56 -10.87
CA GLY A 325 5.03 -11.18 -9.55
C GLY A 325 5.97 -11.65 -8.45
N GLY A 326 5.72 -11.19 -7.22
CA GLY A 326 6.54 -11.48 -6.06
C GLY A 326 6.37 -10.41 -4.98
N SER A 327 7.44 -10.14 -4.22
CA SER A 327 7.46 -9.04 -3.24
C SER A 327 7.30 -7.66 -3.88
N TYR A 328 7.65 -7.55 -5.16
CA TYR A 328 7.34 -6.47 -6.08
C TYR A 328 7.02 -7.06 -7.46
N ALA A 329 6.34 -6.31 -8.31
CA ALA A 329 6.06 -6.75 -9.67
C ALA A 329 7.01 -6.11 -10.68
N THR A 330 7.47 -6.88 -11.66
CA THR A 330 8.23 -6.39 -12.81
C THR A 330 7.40 -6.63 -14.07
N ILE A 331 7.28 -5.64 -14.93
CA ILE A 331 6.58 -5.77 -16.21
C ILE A 331 7.35 -5.10 -17.34
N SER A 332 7.24 -5.66 -18.53
CA SER A 332 7.64 -5.01 -19.78
C SER A 332 6.75 -3.79 -20.09
N ALA A 333 7.16 -2.97 -21.05
CA ALA A 333 6.38 -1.87 -21.58
C ALA A 333 5.29 -2.33 -22.58
N HIS A 334 5.14 -3.63 -22.79
CA HIS A 334 4.09 -4.20 -23.62
C HIS A 334 2.70 -3.84 -23.09
N SER A 335 1.75 -3.54 -23.99
CA SER A 335 0.40 -3.06 -23.65
C SER A 335 -0.38 -4.01 -22.73
N SER A 336 -0.27 -5.32 -22.94
CA SER A 336 -0.92 -6.35 -22.12
C SER A 336 -0.20 -6.64 -20.80
N ALA A 337 1.04 -6.16 -20.59
CA ALA A 337 1.83 -6.50 -19.40
C ALA A 337 1.27 -5.87 -18.11
N ALA A 338 0.56 -4.75 -18.21
CA ALA A 338 -0.14 -4.15 -17.07
C ALA A 338 -1.16 -5.11 -16.42
N LEU A 339 -1.76 -6.03 -17.20
CA LEU A 339 -2.67 -7.04 -16.66
C LEU A 339 -1.96 -8.02 -15.72
N ILE A 340 -0.68 -8.33 -15.98
CA ILE A 340 0.15 -9.12 -15.07
C ILE A 340 0.29 -8.36 -13.75
N ALA A 341 0.75 -7.10 -13.79
CA ALA A 341 0.92 -6.31 -12.57
C ALA A 341 -0.36 -6.22 -11.73
N ILE A 342 -1.54 -6.09 -12.35
CA ILE A 342 -2.83 -6.03 -11.65
C ILE A 342 -3.16 -7.37 -10.97
N HIS A 343 -2.90 -8.49 -11.64
CA HIS A 343 -3.08 -9.83 -11.08
C HIS A 343 -2.14 -10.08 -9.90
N GLU A 344 -0.86 -9.76 -10.08
CA GLU A 344 0.17 -9.92 -9.04
C GLU A 344 -0.02 -8.99 -7.85
N PHE A 345 -0.61 -7.82 -8.08
CA PHE A 345 -1.04 -6.93 -7.01
C PHE A 345 -2.20 -7.54 -6.20
N GLY A 346 -3.07 -8.33 -6.82
CA GLY A 346 -4.09 -9.14 -6.14
C GLY A 346 -3.49 -10.12 -5.13
N HIS A 347 -2.35 -10.74 -5.45
CA HIS A 347 -1.63 -11.58 -4.49
C HIS A 347 -0.94 -10.75 -3.42
N SER A 348 -0.09 -9.82 -3.83
CA SER A 348 0.84 -9.13 -2.93
C SER A 348 0.16 -8.09 -2.01
N PHE A 349 -1.01 -7.56 -2.41
CA PHE A 349 -1.75 -6.60 -1.60
C PHE A 349 -3.00 -7.20 -0.96
N HIS A 350 -3.91 -7.81 -1.73
CA HIS A 350 -5.16 -8.34 -1.17
C HIS A 350 -4.94 -9.63 -0.37
N GLY A 351 -3.91 -10.42 -0.70
CA GLY A 351 -3.71 -11.76 -0.16
C GLY A 351 -4.63 -12.81 -0.78
N LEU A 352 -4.95 -12.66 -2.08
CA LEU A 352 -5.80 -13.61 -2.82
C LEU A 352 -5.00 -14.83 -3.30
N ALA A 353 -5.70 -15.95 -3.44
CA ALA A 353 -5.21 -17.12 -4.16
C ALA A 353 -5.59 -17.06 -5.63
N ASP A 354 -4.91 -17.90 -6.40
CA ASP A 354 -5.31 -18.23 -7.76
C ASP A 354 -6.60 -19.04 -7.80
N GLU A 355 -7.49 -18.65 -8.70
CA GLU A 355 -8.80 -19.28 -8.92
C GLU A 355 -8.78 -20.27 -10.08
N TYR A 356 -7.67 -20.39 -10.82
CA TYR A 356 -7.49 -21.42 -11.83
C TYR A 356 -7.10 -22.77 -11.19
N ASP A 357 -7.41 -23.85 -11.88
CA ASP A 357 -7.44 -25.22 -11.35
C ASP A 357 -6.41 -26.18 -11.97
N SER A 358 -5.56 -25.64 -12.84
CA SER A 358 -4.45 -26.35 -13.46
C SER A 358 -3.41 -26.79 -12.41
N PRO A 359 -2.97 -28.07 -12.39
CA PRO A 359 -2.10 -28.60 -11.36
C PRO A 359 -0.77 -27.88 -11.18
N TYR A 360 -0.39 -27.67 -9.92
CA TYR A 360 0.87 -27.07 -9.52
C TYR A 360 1.55 -27.95 -8.44
N PRO A 361 2.28 -28.99 -8.86
CA PRO A 361 2.85 -29.96 -7.92
C PRO A 361 3.76 -29.31 -6.88
N GLY A 362 3.55 -29.66 -5.60
CA GLY A 362 4.33 -29.11 -4.48
C GLY A 362 3.81 -27.78 -3.94
N PHE A 363 2.72 -27.22 -4.46
CA PHE A 363 2.12 -26.04 -3.86
C PHE A 363 1.62 -26.36 -2.44
N PRO A 364 1.96 -25.53 -1.42
CA PRO A 364 1.55 -25.79 -0.04
C PRO A 364 0.04 -25.98 0.09
N ALA A 365 -0.38 -26.94 0.91
CA ALA A 365 -1.81 -27.15 1.18
C ALA A 365 -2.41 -25.97 1.95
N CYS A 366 -3.74 -25.85 1.87
CA CYS A 366 -4.55 -25.05 2.78
C CYS A 366 -5.81 -25.83 3.13
N SER A 367 -6.44 -25.51 4.25
CA SER A 367 -7.70 -26.14 4.65
C SER A 367 -8.51 -25.22 5.56
N ASP A 368 -9.77 -25.01 5.20
CA ASP A 368 -10.80 -24.41 6.05
C ASP A 368 -11.59 -25.48 6.85
N LEU A 369 -11.20 -26.76 6.73
CA LEU A 369 -11.73 -27.90 7.49
C LEU A 369 -10.85 -28.27 8.72
N GLY A 370 -9.67 -27.67 8.86
CA GLY A 370 -8.70 -27.94 9.92
C GLY A 370 -7.44 -28.69 9.43
N GLY A 371 -6.43 -28.79 10.30
CA GLY A 371 -5.17 -29.54 10.08
C GLY A 371 -4.12 -28.86 9.20
N SER A 372 -4.41 -27.71 8.59
CA SER A 372 -3.49 -26.91 7.78
C SER A 372 -3.75 -25.42 7.96
N ALA A 373 -2.90 -24.57 7.38
CA ALA A 373 -3.16 -23.12 7.35
C ALA A 373 -4.50 -22.83 6.64
N PRO A 374 -5.29 -21.84 7.11
CA PRO A 374 -6.52 -21.42 6.44
C PRO A 374 -6.28 -21.06 4.96
N CYS A 375 -7.29 -21.31 4.13
CA CYS A 375 -7.23 -20.92 2.73
C CYS A 375 -7.43 -19.40 2.57
N GLU A 376 -6.88 -18.83 1.50
CA GLU A 376 -7.07 -17.44 1.11
C GLU A 376 -8.56 -17.12 0.91
N ALA A 377 -8.93 -15.85 1.08
CA ALA A 377 -10.34 -15.44 1.18
C ALA A 377 -11.22 -15.86 -0.01
N ASN A 378 -10.66 -15.96 -1.21
CA ASN A 378 -11.36 -16.31 -2.45
C ASN A 378 -11.34 -17.80 -2.81
N VAL A 379 -10.79 -18.67 -1.97
CA VAL A 379 -10.80 -20.13 -2.22
C VAL A 379 -11.11 -20.91 -0.95
N THR A 380 -11.73 -22.09 -1.05
CA THR A 380 -12.04 -22.92 0.12
C THR A 380 -12.13 -24.41 -0.23
N ASN A 381 -11.90 -25.29 0.73
CA ASN A 381 -12.26 -26.71 0.67
C ASN A 381 -13.55 -27.02 1.47
N GLN A 382 -14.20 -26.01 2.04
CA GLN A 382 -15.45 -26.15 2.76
C GLN A 382 -16.63 -26.28 1.80
N THR A 383 -17.45 -27.32 1.97
CA THR A 383 -18.65 -27.57 1.16
C THR A 383 -19.95 -27.29 1.89
N ASN A 384 -19.93 -27.18 3.22
CA ASN A 384 -21.08 -26.70 3.98
C ASN A 384 -21.29 -25.21 3.70
N ALA A 385 -22.34 -24.90 2.93
CA ALA A 385 -22.70 -23.55 2.51
C ALA A 385 -22.76 -22.52 3.67
N SER A 386 -23.15 -22.96 4.87
CA SER A 386 -23.24 -22.07 6.05
C SER A 386 -21.88 -21.69 6.65
N LEU A 387 -20.81 -22.43 6.30
CA LEU A 387 -19.44 -22.21 6.76
C LEU A 387 -18.54 -21.62 5.67
N VAL A 388 -19.02 -21.51 4.43
CA VAL A 388 -18.25 -20.89 3.33
C VAL A 388 -18.01 -19.40 3.63
N LYS A 389 -16.75 -18.98 3.51
CA LYS A 389 -16.28 -17.63 3.86
C LYS A 389 -17.11 -16.53 3.20
N TRP A 390 -17.44 -16.69 1.92
CA TRP A 390 -18.21 -15.70 1.15
C TRP A 390 -19.71 -16.01 1.04
N ARG A 391 -20.29 -16.80 1.95
CA ARG A 391 -21.73 -17.16 1.90
C ARG A 391 -22.67 -15.96 1.76
N SER A 392 -22.34 -14.81 2.35
CA SER A 392 -23.15 -13.58 2.28
C SER A 392 -23.20 -12.97 0.86
N TRP A 393 -22.36 -13.46 -0.05
CA TRP A 393 -22.35 -13.11 -1.45
C TRP A 393 -23.11 -14.09 -2.34
N PHE A 394 -23.54 -15.25 -1.84
CA PHE A 394 -24.23 -16.23 -2.66
C PHE A 394 -25.45 -15.62 -3.35
N THR A 395 -25.52 -15.85 -4.66
CA THR A 395 -26.71 -15.56 -5.44
C THR A 395 -27.83 -16.49 -4.97
N PRO A 396 -28.99 -15.96 -4.52
CA PRO A 396 -30.08 -16.80 -4.03
C PRO A 396 -30.54 -17.82 -5.05
N GLY A 397 -30.78 -19.06 -4.60
CA GLY A 397 -31.31 -20.14 -5.43
C GLY A 397 -30.27 -20.93 -6.23
N LEU A 398 -28.98 -20.59 -6.18
CA LEU A 398 -27.94 -21.39 -6.85
C LEU A 398 -27.69 -22.73 -6.13
N PRO A 399 -27.41 -23.81 -6.87
CA PRO A 399 -27.02 -25.08 -6.26
C PRO A 399 -25.65 -24.96 -5.55
N ILE A 400 -25.43 -25.79 -4.54
CA ILE A 400 -24.14 -25.91 -3.83
C ILE A 400 -23.71 -27.40 -3.84
N PRO A 401 -22.55 -27.76 -4.45
CA PRO A 401 -21.69 -26.92 -5.29
C PRO A 401 -22.42 -26.38 -6.53
N THR A 402 -21.96 -25.24 -7.02
CA THR A 402 -22.58 -24.55 -8.16
C THR A 402 -22.04 -25.11 -9.48
N PRO A 403 -22.91 -25.54 -10.43
CA PRO A 403 -22.46 -26.06 -11.73
C PRO A 403 -21.68 -25.03 -12.54
N ALA A 404 -20.67 -25.47 -13.29
CA ALA A 404 -19.96 -24.63 -14.26
C ALA A 404 -20.93 -24.02 -15.28
N GLY A 405 -20.62 -22.82 -15.79
CA GLY A 405 -21.48 -22.04 -16.68
C GLY A 405 -22.61 -21.27 -15.98
N THR A 406 -22.82 -21.48 -14.66
CA THR A 406 -23.84 -20.75 -13.91
C THR A 406 -23.39 -19.31 -13.62
N SER A 407 -24.23 -18.33 -13.93
CA SER A 407 -23.97 -16.92 -13.58
C SER A 407 -24.25 -16.64 -12.11
N GLY A 408 -23.43 -15.77 -11.50
CA GLY A 408 -23.58 -15.34 -10.11
C GLY A 408 -22.43 -15.79 -9.21
N THR A 409 -22.56 -15.50 -7.92
CA THR A 409 -21.58 -15.93 -6.91
C THR A 409 -22.09 -17.19 -6.23
N GLY A 410 -21.27 -18.23 -6.19
CA GLY A 410 -21.62 -19.55 -5.69
C GLY A 410 -20.39 -20.28 -5.14
N LEU A 411 -20.42 -21.61 -5.23
CA LEU A 411 -19.33 -22.49 -4.81
C LEU A 411 -18.90 -23.36 -6.00
N PHE A 412 -18.07 -22.79 -6.88
CA PHE A 412 -17.65 -23.44 -8.12
C PHE A 412 -16.43 -24.31 -7.89
N GLN A 413 -16.49 -25.58 -8.30
CA GLN A 413 -15.39 -26.53 -8.14
C GLN A 413 -14.23 -26.21 -9.08
N GLY A 414 -13.01 -26.38 -8.58
CA GLY A 414 -11.77 -26.07 -9.28
C GLY A 414 -11.21 -24.73 -8.80
N ALA A 415 -10.11 -24.74 -8.06
CA ALA A 415 -9.41 -23.53 -7.67
C ALA A 415 -8.02 -23.90 -7.15
N ARG A 416 -7.14 -22.92 -7.02
CA ARG A 416 -5.90 -23.06 -6.28
C ARG A 416 -5.12 -24.31 -6.72
N TYR A 417 -5.00 -24.46 -8.04
CA TYR A 417 -4.27 -25.52 -8.71
C TYR A 417 -4.83 -26.94 -8.52
N LEU A 418 -6.09 -27.05 -8.12
CA LEU A 418 -6.78 -28.32 -7.90
C LEU A 418 -8.10 -28.32 -8.66
N SER A 419 -8.26 -29.26 -9.59
CA SER A 419 -9.50 -29.48 -10.34
C SER A 419 -10.65 -30.06 -9.49
N SER A 420 -10.35 -30.55 -8.28
CA SER A 420 -11.35 -31.08 -7.36
C SER A 420 -10.99 -30.82 -5.91
N GLY A 421 -12.01 -30.84 -5.05
CA GLY A 421 -11.87 -30.62 -3.60
C GLY A 421 -11.72 -29.15 -3.19
N MET A 422 -11.36 -28.26 -4.11
CA MET A 422 -11.17 -26.83 -3.90
C MET A 422 -12.19 -26.03 -4.71
N TYR A 423 -12.66 -24.91 -4.15
CA TYR A 423 -13.75 -24.12 -4.70
C TYR A 423 -13.45 -22.63 -4.73
N ARG A 424 -14.03 -21.92 -5.70
CA ARG A 424 -13.93 -20.47 -5.94
C ARG A 424 -15.32 -19.80 -6.00
N PRO A 425 -15.41 -18.45 -5.96
CA PRO A 425 -16.68 -17.74 -5.78
C PRO A 425 -17.47 -17.55 -7.08
N VAL A 426 -16.80 -17.46 -8.23
CA VAL A 426 -17.44 -17.26 -9.54
C VAL A 426 -16.83 -18.22 -10.57
N ASP A 427 -17.55 -18.50 -11.66
CA ASP A 427 -17.08 -19.48 -12.63
C ASP A 427 -15.83 -19.01 -13.41
N ASN A 428 -15.97 -18.08 -14.36
CA ASN A 428 -14.86 -17.67 -15.26
C ASN A 428 -14.66 -16.15 -15.35
N THR A 429 -15.32 -15.37 -14.49
CA THR A 429 -15.35 -13.90 -14.55
C THR A 429 -14.56 -13.26 -13.41
N CYS A 430 -13.41 -13.84 -13.03
CA CYS A 430 -12.51 -13.27 -12.03
C CYS A 430 -11.11 -13.07 -12.60
N LEU A 431 -10.52 -11.92 -12.30
CA LEU A 431 -9.13 -11.59 -12.64
C LEU A 431 -8.13 -12.61 -12.08
N MET A 432 -8.40 -13.19 -10.90
CA MET A 432 -7.56 -14.23 -10.29
C MET A 432 -7.68 -15.59 -10.97
N ARG A 433 -8.55 -15.74 -11.98
CA ARG A 433 -8.67 -16.95 -12.80
C ARG A 433 -8.18 -16.72 -14.23
N ALA A 434 -8.52 -15.57 -14.79
CA ALA A 434 -8.14 -15.20 -16.15
C ALA A 434 -7.99 -13.68 -16.28
N LEU A 435 -6.88 -13.26 -16.90
CA LEU A 435 -6.55 -11.86 -17.18
C LEU A 435 -7.62 -11.20 -18.06
N GLY A 436 -7.74 -9.87 -17.94
CA GLY A 436 -8.76 -9.08 -18.65
C GLY A 436 -10.16 -9.10 -18.01
N ASN A 437 -10.43 -10.02 -17.08
CA ASN A 437 -11.63 -9.95 -16.23
C ASN A 437 -11.52 -8.87 -15.14
N SER A 438 -12.65 -8.50 -14.55
CA SER A 438 -12.66 -7.75 -13.28
C SER A 438 -12.46 -8.68 -12.08
N PHE A 439 -12.09 -8.13 -10.92
CA PHE A 439 -12.16 -8.86 -9.66
C PHE A 439 -13.60 -9.28 -9.33
N CYS A 440 -13.78 -10.53 -8.90
CA CYS A 440 -15.09 -11.01 -8.43
C CYS A 440 -15.51 -10.28 -7.13
N PRO A 441 -16.78 -10.36 -6.69
CA PRO A 441 -17.25 -9.67 -5.50
C PRO A 441 -16.41 -9.94 -4.23
N VAL A 442 -15.93 -11.17 -4.05
CA VAL A 442 -15.08 -11.56 -2.91
C VAL A 442 -13.71 -10.90 -3.01
N CYS A 443 -13.08 -10.93 -4.19
CA CYS A 443 -11.79 -10.31 -4.41
C CYS A 443 -11.82 -8.78 -4.26
N ARG A 444 -12.91 -8.13 -4.70
CA ARG A 444 -13.11 -6.68 -4.48
C ARG A 444 -13.27 -6.34 -3.00
N GLN A 445 -14.02 -7.15 -2.27
CA GLN A 445 -14.22 -6.96 -0.84
C GLN A 445 -12.89 -6.98 -0.08
N GLU A 446 -12.01 -7.93 -0.39
CA GLU A 446 -10.74 -8.05 0.34
C GLU A 446 -9.80 -6.87 0.12
N TYR A 447 -9.83 -6.23 -1.06
CA TYR A 447 -9.09 -4.98 -1.24
C TYR A 447 -9.54 -3.90 -0.26
N VAL A 448 -10.85 -3.66 -0.17
CA VAL A 448 -11.41 -2.63 0.71
C VAL A 448 -11.12 -2.97 2.18
N LEU A 449 -11.34 -4.21 2.58
CA LEU A 449 -11.04 -4.66 3.94
C LEU A 449 -9.54 -4.55 4.24
N LYS A 450 -8.66 -4.80 3.26
CA LYS A 450 -7.21 -4.68 3.44
C LYS A 450 -6.81 -3.23 3.69
N LEU A 451 -7.36 -2.25 2.95
CA LEU A 451 -7.09 -0.82 3.17
C LEU A 451 -7.37 -0.42 4.62
N TYR A 452 -8.51 -0.83 5.19
CA TYR A 452 -8.90 -0.48 6.56
C TYR A 452 -8.26 -1.34 7.65
N ARG A 453 -7.92 -2.59 7.34
CA ARG A 453 -7.25 -3.49 8.29
C ARG A 453 -5.77 -3.14 8.45
N GLY A 454 -5.15 -2.56 7.42
CA GLY A 454 -3.74 -2.26 7.39
C GLY A 454 -2.85 -3.49 7.25
N GLY A 455 -1.67 -3.40 7.86
CA GLY A 455 -0.66 -4.45 7.77
C GLY A 455 -0.18 -4.68 6.35
N PHE A 456 0.07 -3.62 5.59
CA PHE A 456 0.76 -3.67 4.29
C PHE A 456 1.96 -2.72 4.25
N GLY A 457 2.33 -2.17 5.40
CA GLY A 457 3.31 -1.09 5.56
C GLY A 457 2.69 -0.01 6.44
N SER A 458 2.70 1.24 5.98
CA SER A 458 2.10 2.37 6.69
C SER A 458 0.75 2.77 6.09
N PRO A 459 -0.26 3.16 6.90
CA PRO A 459 -0.30 2.98 8.34
C PRO A 459 -0.46 1.51 8.74
N ALA A 460 0.29 1.08 9.75
CA ALA A 460 0.21 -0.29 10.27
C ALA A 460 -1.22 -0.66 10.73
N ALA A 461 -1.97 0.32 11.24
CA ALA A 461 -3.35 0.19 11.71
C ALA A 461 -4.42 0.25 10.61
N GLY A 462 -4.03 0.52 9.36
CA GLY A 462 -4.96 0.72 8.25
C GLY A 462 -5.40 2.17 8.09
N ILE A 463 -5.99 2.46 6.93
CA ILE A 463 -6.40 3.80 6.54
C ILE A 463 -7.63 4.21 7.34
N ASP A 464 -7.65 5.45 7.81
CA ASP A 464 -8.75 6.09 8.52
C ASP A 464 -9.61 6.97 7.60
N LEU A 465 -10.93 6.79 7.68
CA LEU A 465 -11.90 7.66 6.99
C LEU A 465 -11.96 9.07 7.56
N ILE A 466 -11.50 9.28 8.79
CA ILE A 466 -11.36 10.60 9.41
C ILE A 466 -9.89 10.98 9.30
N GLU A 467 -9.59 12.00 8.49
CA GLU A 467 -8.20 12.39 8.19
C GLU A 467 -7.47 12.76 9.48
N PRO A 468 -6.42 12.01 9.87
CA PRO A 468 -5.73 12.23 11.13
C PRO A 468 -5.19 13.66 11.26
N GLY A 469 -5.46 14.29 12.40
CA GLY A 469 -4.97 15.64 12.71
C GLY A 469 -5.82 16.77 12.14
N THR A 470 -6.93 16.47 11.47
CA THR A 470 -7.88 17.47 10.95
C THR A 470 -9.02 17.78 11.92
N GLU A 471 -9.06 17.10 13.06
CA GLU A 471 -10.08 17.29 14.08
C GLU A 471 -9.97 18.67 14.74
N ALA A 472 -11.06 19.43 14.69
CA ALA A 472 -11.15 20.76 15.27
C ALA A 472 -12.38 20.87 16.19
N PRO A 473 -12.21 21.19 17.48
CA PRO A 473 -10.94 21.27 18.22
C PRO A 473 -10.22 19.91 18.26
N SER A 474 -8.94 19.89 18.65
CA SER A 474 -8.24 18.61 18.86
C SER A 474 -8.94 17.77 19.95
N PRO A 475 -9.16 16.46 19.73
CA PRO A 475 -9.74 15.56 20.73
C PRO A 475 -8.73 15.17 21.83
N ALA A 476 -7.45 15.54 21.70
CA ALA A 476 -6.39 15.14 22.63
C ALA A 476 -6.57 15.68 24.06
N THR A 477 -7.34 16.76 24.22
CA THR A 477 -7.65 17.34 25.53
C THR A 477 -9.13 17.70 25.63
N ALA A 478 -9.64 17.79 26.85
CA ALA A 478 -11.04 18.13 27.07
C ALA A 478 -11.33 19.57 26.59
N VAL A 479 -12.40 19.73 25.81
CA VAL A 479 -12.81 21.01 25.24
C VAL A 479 -13.64 21.78 26.26
N SER A 480 -13.13 22.93 26.71
CA SER A 480 -13.91 23.87 27.53
C SER A 480 -15.03 24.51 26.70
N TYR A 481 -16.24 24.50 27.24
CA TYR A 481 -17.44 25.05 26.61
C TYR A 481 -18.19 25.96 27.58
N ALA A 482 -18.51 27.19 27.16
CA ALA A 482 -19.34 28.10 27.95
C ALA A 482 -20.82 27.88 27.58
N ARG A 483 -21.67 27.57 28.57
CA ARG A 483 -23.11 27.34 28.32
C ARG A 483 -23.78 28.53 27.64
N GLY A 484 -24.74 28.25 26.75
CA GLY A 484 -25.41 29.25 25.93
C GLY A 484 -24.60 29.78 24.73
N THR A 485 -23.38 29.28 24.51
CA THR A 485 -22.57 29.58 23.30
C THR A 485 -22.68 28.47 22.26
N THR A 486 -22.12 28.69 21.06
CA THR A 486 -21.98 27.63 20.04
C THR A 486 -20.52 27.22 19.94
N LYS A 487 -20.26 25.91 19.95
CA LYS A 487 -18.93 25.37 19.67
C LYS A 487 -19.00 24.43 18.48
N ARG A 488 -18.28 24.77 17.40
CA ARG A 488 -18.16 23.92 16.22
C ARG A 488 -17.13 22.81 16.47
N PHE A 489 -17.52 21.59 16.14
CA PHE A 489 -16.67 20.42 16.02
C PHE A 489 -16.63 19.99 14.55
N SER A 490 -15.49 19.57 14.04
CA SER A 490 -15.35 19.14 12.64
C SER A 490 -14.15 18.23 12.44
N ALA A 491 -14.15 17.48 11.34
CA ALA A 491 -12.98 16.80 10.81
C ALA A 491 -13.06 16.73 9.28
N THR A 492 -11.93 16.56 8.60
CA THR A 492 -11.90 16.27 7.16
C THR A 492 -12.10 14.76 6.96
N LEU A 493 -12.87 14.39 5.94
CA LEU A 493 -13.21 12.98 5.68
C LEU A 493 -12.56 12.51 4.38
N LEU A 494 -12.03 11.28 4.41
CA LEU A 494 -11.60 10.52 3.25
C LEU A 494 -12.76 9.68 2.72
N GLN A 495 -13.01 9.68 1.41
CA GLN A 495 -14.21 9.07 0.83
C GLN A 495 -13.94 8.41 -0.52
N PRO A 496 -14.34 7.15 -0.77
CA PRO A 496 -14.21 6.57 -2.11
C PRO A 496 -15.02 7.38 -3.14
N SER A 497 -14.61 7.29 -4.40
CA SER A 497 -15.32 7.95 -5.52
C SER A 497 -16.65 7.28 -5.87
N LEU A 498 -16.85 6.04 -5.43
CA LEU A 498 -18.11 5.29 -5.54
C LEU A 498 -18.64 4.91 -4.16
N GLY A 499 -19.95 5.01 -3.98
CA GLY A 499 -20.63 4.73 -2.71
C GLY A 499 -20.90 5.99 -1.91
N VAL A 500 -21.30 5.83 -0.64
CA VAL A 500 -21.47 6.93 0.30
C VAL A 500 -20.72 6.63 1.59
N VAL A 501 -20.02 7.63 2.10
CA VAL A 501 -19.54 7.63 3.48
C VAL A 501 -20.64 8.24 4.35
N ALA A 502 -21.27 7.42 5.18
CA ALA A 502 -22.28 7.89 6.12
C ALA A 502 -21.62 8.56 7.31
N VAL A 503 -22.15 9.72 7.70
CA VAL A 503 -21.69 10.50 8.85
C VAL A 503 -22.83 10.60 9.85
N GLN A 504 -22.54 10.38 11.13
CA GLN A 504 -23.50 10.56 12.21
C GLN A 504 -22.80 11.04 13.47
N TRP A 505 -23.32 12.09 14.10
CA TRP A 505 -22.87 12.55 15.41
C TRP A 505 -23.69 11.93 16.54
N TYR A 506 -23.05 11.62 17.67
CA TYR A 506 -23.67 11.11 18.87
C TYR A 506 -23.30 12.00 20.07
N LEU A 507 -24.26 12.24 20.95
CA LEU A 507 -24.06 12.91 22.24
C LEU A 507 -24.36 11.90 23.35
N ASP A 508 -23.34 11.60 24.16
CA ASP A 508 -23.37 10.60 25.23
C ASP A 508 -23.91 9.23 24.77
N GLY A 509 -23.50 8.82 23.56
CA GLY A 509 -23.91 7.56 22.94
C GLY A 509 -25.27 7.58 22.24
N VAL A 510 -25.99 8.71 22.25
CA VAL A 510 -27.28 8.86 21.56
C VAL A 510 -27.11 9.63 20.25
N ALA A 511 -27.62 9.07 19.15
CA ALA A 511 -27.55 9.72 17.83
C ALA A 511 -28.29 11.06 17.83
N ILE A 512 -27.63 12.11 17.34
CA ILE A 512 -28.19 13.45 17.20
C ILE A 512 -28.94 13.51 15.87
N SER A 513 -30.25 13.70 15.92
CA SER A 513 -31.11 13.74 14.73
C SER A 513 -30.64 14.79 13.70
N GLY A 514 -30.44 14.37 12.45
CA GLY A 514 -30.04 15.24 11.35
C GLY A 514 -28.56 15.69 11.36
N ALA A 515 -27.78 15.28 12.37
CA ALA A 515 -26.36 15.61 12.44
C ALA A 515 -25.53 14.64 11.58
N THR A 516 -25.58 14.85 10.26
CA THR A 516 -24.95 13.97 9.26
C THR A 516 -23.91 14.69 8.38
N ALA A 517 -23.41 15.84 8.83
CA ALA A 517 -22.34 16.59 8.16
C ALA A 517 -20.98 16.32 8.83
N ALA A 518 -19.88 16.60 8.13
CA ALA A 518 -18.52 16.49 8.67
C ALA A 518 -18.22 17.50 9.81
N SER A 519 -19.13 18.44 10.04
CA SER A 519 -19.11 19.37 11.16
C SER A 519 -20.43 19.37 11.92
N TYR A 520 -20.35 19.70 13.21
CA TYR A 520 -21.50 19.81 14.10
C TYR A 520 -21.32 20.99 15.06
N ASP A 521 -22.40 21.77 15.22
CA ASP A 521 -22.44 22.89 16.15
C ASP A 521 -23.07 22.46 17.47
N PHE A 522 -22.22 22.22 18.47
CA PHE A 522 -22.66 21.86 19.80
C PHE A 522 -23.22 23.08 20.55
N ARG A 523 -24.37 22.88 21.18
CA ARG A 523 -25.02 23.82 22.11
C ARG A 523 -25.59 23.08 23.31
N GLN A 524 -25.42 23.67 24.50
CA GLN A 524 -26.05 23.24 25.73
C GLN A 524 -26.29 24.47 26.63
N ASP A 525 -27.54 24.64 27.06
CA ASP A 525 -27.92 25.77 27.93
C ASP A 525 -27.85 25.40 29.42
N ALA A 526 -28.10 24.14 29.75
CA ALA A 526 -28.08 23.64 31.12
C ALA A 526 -26.65 23.42 31.67
N ALA A 527 -26.46 23.60 32.97
CA ALA A 527 -25.19 23.34 33.64
C ALA A 527 -24.90 21.84 33.83
N THR A 528 -25.94 20.99 33.78
CA THR A 528 -25.84 19.54 33.90
C THR A 528 -26.30 18.85 32.60
N PRO A 529 -25.62 17.77 32.17
CA PRO A 529 -24.36 17.25 32.71
C PRO A 529 -23.17 18.22 32.52
N ALA A 530 -22.26 18.26 33.50
CA ALA A 530 -21.07 19.12 33.48
C ALA A 530 -19.97 18.62 32.54
N THR A 531 -20.04 17.34 32.15
CA THR A 531 -19.18 16.71 31.16
C THR A 531 -20.06 16.02 30.13
N ARG A 532 -19.77 16.22 28.84
CA ARG A 532 -20.43 15.52 27.73
C ARG A 532 -19.42 14.79 26.89
N THR A 533 -19.85 13.73 26.22
CA THR A 533 -19.07 12.99 25.23
C THR A 533 -19.72 13.19 23.87
N LEU A 534 -19.01 13.84 22.95
CA LEU A 534 -19.46 14.02 21.57
C LEU A 534 -18.66 13.06 20.68
N GLU A 535 -19.32 12.22 19.89
CA GLU A 535 -18.69 11.28 18.96
C GLU A 535 -19.09 11.62 17.52
N LEU A 536 -18.10 11.76 16.63
CA LEU A 536 -18.27 11.71 15.19
C LEU A 536 -18.04 10.27 14.74
N ARG A 537 -19.01 9.66 14.07
CA ARG A 537 -18.90 8.33 13.48
C ARG A 537 -19.05 8.42 11.97
N VAL A 538 -18.14 7.74 11.27
CA VAL A 538 -17.99 7.77 9.82
C VAL A 538 -17.95 6.33 9.32
N THR A 539 -18.80 5.97 8.36
CA THR A 539 -18.94 4.58 7.89
C THR A 539 -18.88 4.51 6.37
N ASP A 540 -17.98 3.71 5.81
CA ASP A 540 -18.03 3.37 4.39
C ASP A 540 -19.21 2.41 4.12
N GLN A 541 -20.17 2.86 3.31
CA GLN A 541 -21.35 2.08 2.91
C GLN A 541 -21.24 1.54 1.48
N THR A 542 -20.01 1.38 0.98
CA THR A 542 -19.74 0.76 -0.31
C THR A 542 -20.51 -0.55 -0.48
N ALA A 543 -21.02 -0.78 -1.69
CA ALA A 543 -21.63 -2.06 -2.04
C ALA A 543 -20.58 -3.18 -2.20
N PHE A 544 -19.28 -2.86 -2.21
CA PHE A 544 -18.21 -3.86 -2.37
C PHE A 544 -17.95 -4.71 -1.16
N VAL A 545 -18.46 -4.34 0.02
CA VAL A 545 -18.25 -5.07 1.26
C VAL A 545 -19.60 -5.43 1.86
N LYS A 546 -19.81 -6.71 2.18
CA LYS A 546 -20.96 -7.11 3.00
C LYS A 546 -20.67 -6.74 4.45
N ALA A 547 -21.46 -5.83 5.02
CA ALA A 547 -21.28 -5.38 6.41
C ALA A 547 -21.15 -6.53 7.43
N ALA A 548 -21.92 -7.61 7.24
CA ALA A 548 -21.84 -8.81 8.07
C ALA A 548 -20.48 -9.54 8.05
N MET A 549 -19.62 -9.24 7.06
CA MET A 549 -18.27 -9.78 6.89
C MET A 549 -17.17 -8.78 7.25
N ALA A 550 -17.52 -7.51 7.48
CA ALA A 550 -16.53 -6.46 7.72
C ALA A 550 -16.13 -6.30 9.19
N GLY A 551 -16.92 -6.85 10.12
CA GLY A 551 -16.80 -6.50 11.53
C GLY A 551 -16.95 -4.99 11.72
N ASN A 552 -15.99 -4.36 12.39
CA ASN A 552 -15.98 -2.90 12.60
C ASN A 552 -15.09 -2.15 11.59
N LEU A 553 -14.49 -2.83 10.59
CA LEU A 553 -13.48 -2.24 9.71
C LEU A 553 -14.00 -1.10 8.83
N LEU A 554 -15.32 -1.03 8.57
CA LEU A 554 -15.90 0.05 7.76
C LEU A 554 -16.21 1.31 8.59
N GLN A 555 -16.10 1.24 9.92
CA GLN A 555 -16.55 2.29 10.83
C GLN A 555 -15.39 2.92 11.59
N HIS A 556 -15.30 4.23 11.48
CA HIS A 556 -14.27 5.06 12.08
C HIS A 556 -14.91 6.11 12.98
N SER A 557 -14.28 6.44 14.10
CA SER A 557 -14.86 7.40 15.05
C SER A 557 -13.83 8.33 15.67
N ARG A 558 -14.28 9.52 16.05
CA ARG A 558 -13.56 10.46 16.91
C ARG A 558 -14.45 10.94 18.04
N THR A 559 -13.85 11.05 19.22
CA THR A 559 -14.58 11.37 20.44
C THR A 559 -13.95 12.58 21.13
N TRP A 560 -14.77 13.56 21.48
CA TRP A 560 -14.39 14.72 22.29
C TRP A 560 -15.03 14.62 23.67
N THR A 561 -14.24 14.94 24.69
CA THR A 561 -14.76 15.23 26.03
C THR A 561 -15.01 16.74 26.13
N ILE A 562 -16.24 17.14 26.44
CA ILE A 562 -16.63 18.55 26.58
C ILE A 562 -16.83 18.86 28.06
N ARG A 563 -16.16 19.89 28.59
CA ARG A 563 -16.38 20.41 29.95
C ARG A 563 -17.26 21.65 29.89
N VAL A 564 -18.47 21.55 30.44
CA VAL A 564 -19.47 22.62 30.45
C VAL A 564 -19.21 23.56 31.63
N GLY A 565 -18.84 24.79 31.32
CA GLY A 565 -18.57 25.86 32.28
C GLY A 565 -19.70 26.87 32.40
N ALA A 566 -19.44 27.96 33.13
CA ALA A 566 -20.38 29.06 33.31
C ALA A 566 -20.70 29.77 31.98
N ALA A 567 -21.85 30.45 31.95
CA ALA A 567 -22.22 31.29 30.82
C ALA A 567 -21.28 32.51 30.76
N PRO A 568 -21.00 33.09 29.58
CA PRO A 568 -20.29 34.36 29.49
C PRO A 568 -21.06 35.43 30.27
N VAL A 569 -20.37 36.19 31.12
CA VAL A 569 -20.96 37.36 31.78
C VAL A 569 -21.15 38.43 30.70
N ALA A 570 -22.40 38.80 30.42
CA ALA A 570 -22.68 39.94 29.57
C ALA A 570 -22.16 41.21 30.27
N LEU A 571 -21.16 41.87 29.69
CA LEU A 571 -20.83 43.23 30.08
C LEU A 571 -22.03 44.10 29.68
N ALA A 572 -22.70 44.69 30.67
CA ALA A 572 -23.73 45.69 30.42
C ALA A 572 -23.13 46.80 29.53
N PRO A 573 -23.88 47.34 28.55
CA PRO A 573 -23.43 48.52 27.84
C PRO A 573 -23.18 49.62 28.85
N ASN A 574 -21.96 50.18 28.88
CA ASN A 574 -21.66 51.37 29.66
C ASN A 574 -22.75 52.41 29.38
N GLU A 575 -23.55 52.74 30.38
CA GLU A 575 -24.35 53.97 30.35
C GLU A 575 -23.37 55.11 30.06
N ALA A 576 -23.63 55.83 28.96
CA ALA A 576 -22.88 57.01 28.61
C ALA A 576 -22.95 57.99 29.80
N ALA A 577 -21.79 58.27 30.40
CA ALA A 577 -21.66 59.33 31.39
C ALA A 577 -22.20 60.64 30.76
N PRO A 578 -23.08 61.39 31.46
CA PRO A 578 -23.63 62.62 30.91
C PRO A 578 -22.50 63.63 30.68
N VAL A 579 -22.39 64.13 29.45
CA VAL A 579 -21.51 65.24 29.09
C VAL A 579 -21.93 66.46 29.89
N ALA A 580 -21.13 66.83 30.88
CA ALA A 580 -21.28 68.10 31.58
C ALA A 580 -21.07 69.24 30.58
N ARG A 581 -22.16 69.92 30.21
CA ARG A 581 -22.09 71.21 29.51
C ARG A 581 -21.51 72.24 30.49
N LEU A 582 -20.28 72.67 30.25
CA LEU A 582 -19.74 73.90 30.81
C LEU A 582 -20.54 75.08 30.25
N ALA A 583 -21.34 75.70 31.12
CA ALA A 583 -21.96 76.99 30.86
C ALA A 583 -20.88 78.08 30.91
N VAL A 584 -20.76 78.83 29.82
CA VAL A 584 -20.04 80.12 29.76
C VAL A 584 -21.10 81.21 29.79
N SER A 585 -20.99 82.16 30.72
CA SER A 585 -21.70 83.45 30.73
C SER A 585 -21.06 84.39 31.76
N PRO A 586 -21.11 85.72 31.55
CA PRO A 586 -20.88 86.50 30.32
C PRO A 586 -19.45 87.05 30.22
#